data_AF-A0A6A6A2T6-F1
#
_entry.id   AF-A0A6A6A2T6-F1
#
_cell.length_a   1.000
_cell.length_b   1.000
_cell.length_c   1.000
_cell.angle_alpha   90.00
_cell.angle_beta   90.00
_cell.angle_gamma   90.00
#
_symmetry.space_group_name_H-M   'P 1'
#
loop_
_entity.id
_entity.type
_entity.pdbx_description
1 polymer ?
#
loop_
_entity_poly.entity_id
_entity_poly.type
_entity_poly.pdbx_seq_one_letter_code
_entity_poly.pdbx_strand_id
1 'polypeptide(L)'
;MRLINTKTRAFEEFIGWHVQAYAILSRTWEKEEVTYKDYVDGRYCNMKDSKKIDMTCQKALAEEGKEILYAWVDTCCIDQSSSAELTEAINSMFR
;
A
#
# COMPACT_ATOMS: atom_id res chain seq x y z
N MET A 1 9.21 2.39 -5.58
CA MET A 1 8.17 1.78 -4.71
C MET A 1 7.01 2.75 -4.53
N ARG A 2 5.78 2.27 -4.61
CA ARG A 2 4.56 3.07 -4.36
C ARG A 2 4.04 2.79 -2.96
N LEU A 3 3.61 3.83 -2.26
CA LEU A 3 3.06 3.78 -0.91
C LEU A 3 1.74 4.54 -0.84
N ILE A 4 0.89 4.20 0.12
CA ILE A 4 -0.35 4.90 0.42
C ILE A 4 -0.06 5.91 1.52
N ASN A 5 -0.37 7.18 1.28
CA ASN A 5 -0.32 8.20 2.33
C ASN A 5 -1.45 7.96 3.35
N THR A 6 -1.08 7.80 4.62
CA THR A 6 -2.01 7.43 5.69
C THR A 6 -2.91 8.59 6.13
N LYS A 7 -2.70 9.82 5.63
CA LYS A 7 -3.61 10.96 5.84
C LYS A 7 -4.54 11.16 4.64
N THR A 8 -4.01 11.13 3.43
CA THR A 8 -4.76 11.48 2.21
C THR A 8 -5.37 10.29 1.49
N ARG A 9 -4.92 9.05 1.77
CA ARG A 9 -5.22 7.84 0.98
C ARG A 9 -4.75 7.93 -0.48
N ALA A 10 -3.88 8.87 -0.82
CA ALA A 10 -3.32 8.96 -2.16
C ALA A 10 -2.12 8.01 -2.30
N PHE A 11 -1.87 7.55 -3.52
CA PHE A 11 -0.61 6.90 -3.85
C PHE A 11 0.51 7.94 -4.01
N GLU A 12 1.66 7.61 -3.45
CA GLU A 12 2.90 8.37 -3.60
C GLU A 12 4.03 7.44 -4.04
N GLU A 13 4.83 7.88 -5.01
CA GLU A 13 5.91 7.10 -5.57
C GLU A 13 7.26 7.56 -5.00
N PHE A 14 8.02 6.59 -4.50
CA PHE A 14 9.34 6.77 -3.93
C PHE A 14 10.36 6.06 -4.82
N ILE A 15 11.37 6.80 -5.27
CA ILE A 15 12.44 6.27 -6.13
C ILE A 15 13.72 6.12 -5.30
N GLY A 16 14.35 4.94 -5.38
CA GLY A 16 15.61 4.66 -4.70
C GLY A 16 15.47 4.50 -3.18
N TRP A 17 16.47 4.96 -2.44
CA TRP A 17 16.71 4.59 -1.03
C TRP A 17 16.07 5.54 -0.01
N HIS A 18 15.41 6.60 -0.45
CA HIS A 18 14.82 7.62 0.43
C HIS A 18 13.36 7.29 0.77
N VAL A 19 13.10 6.02 1.10
CA VAL A 19 11.79 5.57 1.53
C VAL A 19 11.62 5.92 3.01
N GLN A 20 10.58 6.65 3.35
CA GLN A 20 10.25 6.95 4.75
C GLN A 20 9.71 5.69 5.46
N ALA A 21 9.71 5.68 6.79
CA ALA A 21 9.09 4.59 7.54
C ALA A 21 7.64 4.39 7.11
N TYR A 22 7.26 3.13 6.85
CA TYR A 22 5.92 2.76 6.41
C TYR A 22 5.41 1.54 7.18
N ALA A 23 4.09 1.44 7.32
CA ALA A 23 3.41 0.30 7.90
C ALA A 23 3.10 -0.72 6.81
N ILE A 24 3.19 -2.02 7.13
CA ILE A 24 2.86 -3.08 6.18
C ILE A 24 1.54 -3.72 6.60
N LEU A 25 0.59 -3.79 5.68
CA LEU A 25 -0.60 -4.62 5.86
C LEU A 25 -0.22 -6.08 5.57
N SER A 26 0.04 -6.85 6.62
CA SER A 26 0.18 -8.29 6.52
C SER A 26 -1.19 -8.95 6.38
N ARG A 27 -1.41 -9.68 5.29
CA ARG A 27 -2.67 -10.37 5.00
C ARG A 27 -2.43 -11.78 4.47
N THR A 28 -3.44 -12.63 4.62
CA THR A 28 -3.50 -13.92 3.92
C THR A 28 -4.24 -13.73 2.60
N TRP A 29 -3.78 -14.43 1.56
CA TRP A 29 -4.39 -14.41 0.22
C TRP A 29 -5.88 -14.76 0.27
N GLU A 30 -6.74 -13.81 -0.09
CA GLU A 30 -8.18 -13.99 -0.24
C GLU A 30 -8.61 -13.79 -1.69
N LYS A 31 -9.85 -14.15 -2.05
CA LYS A 31 -10.32 -14.06 -3.43
C LYS A 31 -10.73 -12.64 -3.87
N GLU A 32 -11.03 -11.75 -2.93
CA GLU A 32 -11.60 -10.42 -3.21
C GLU A 32 -10.69 -9.31 -2.68
N GLU A 33 -9.45 -9.26 -3.19
CA GLU A 33 -8.47 -8.25 -2.77
C GLU A 33 -8.53 -7.01 -3.65
N VAL A 34 -8.34 -5.84 -3.05
CA VAL A 34 -8.25 -4.58 -3.80
C VAL A 34 -6.97 -4.61 -4.63
N THR A 35 -7.10 -4.53 -5.95
CA THR A 35 -5.96 -4.42 -6.86
C THR A 35 -5.53 -2.97 -7.05
N TYR A 36 -4.35 -2.75 -7.64
CA TYR A 36 -3.89 -1.41 -8.04
C TYR A 36 -4.94 -0.71 -8.91
N LYS A 37 -5.49 -1.43 -9.90
CA LYS A 37 -6.49 -0.90 -10.81
C LYS A 37 -7.79 -0.51 -10.10
N ASP A 38 -8.26 -1.34 -9.16
CA ASP A 38 -9.47 -1.00 -8.39
C ASP A 38 -9.26 0.25 -7.53
N TYR A 39 -8.04 0.47 -7.04
CA TYR A 39 -7.68 1.65 -6.29
C TYR A 39 -7.66 2.91 -7.16
N VAL A 40 -6.95 2.87 -8.29
CA VAL A 40 -6.85 4.00 -9.24
C VAL A 40 -8.21 4.35 -9.85
N ASP A 41 -9.04 3.36 -10.16
CA ASP A 41 -10.39 3.55 -10.69
C ASP A 41 -11.40 4.06 -9.62
N GLY A 42 -10.98 4.19 -8.36
CA GLY A 42 -11.86 4.55 -7.24
C GLY A 42 -12.88 3.47 -6.86
N ARG A 43 -12.76 2.26 -7.43
CA ARG A 43 -13.62 1.11 -7.15
C ARG A 43 -13.35 0.49 -5.78
N TYR A 44 -12.17 0.76 -5.19
CA TYR A 44 -11.79 0.23 -3.89
C TYR A 44 -12.83 0.53 -2.80
N CYS A 45 -13.42 1.74 -2.77
CA CYS A 45 -14.38 2.16 -1.75
C CYS A 45 -15.57 1.20 -1.57
N ASN A 46 -15.92 0.45 -2.62
CA ASN A 46 -17.05 -0.47 -2.62
C ASN A 46 -16.66 -1.94 -2.33
N MET A 47 -15.37 -2.21 -2.16
CA MET A 47 -14.84 -3.56 -1.92
C MET A 47 -14.74 -3.83 -0.43
N LYS A 48 -14.97 -5.10 -0.03
CA LYS A 48 -14.89 -5.53 1.37
C LYS A 48 -13.52 -5.26 2.01
N ASP A 49 -12.46 -5.38 1.20
CA ASP A 49 -11.09 -5.24 1.65
C ASP A 49 -10.62 -3.80 1.83
N SER A 50 -11.36 -2.80 1.35
CA SER A 50 -11.07 -1.38 1.58
C SER A 50 -10.92 -1.05 3.06
N LYS A 51 -11.80 -1.65 3.89
CA LYS A 51 -11.80 -1.46 5.33
C LYS A 51 -10.46 -1.87 5.97
N LYS A 52 -9.81 -2.92 5.47
CA LYS A 52 -8.50 -3.36 5.98
C LYS A 52 -7.43 -2.32 5.65
N ILE A 53 -7.45 -1.76 4.45
CA ILE A 53 -6.52 -0.69 4.02
C ILE A 53 -6.72 0.56 4.89
N ASP A 54 -7.98 0.97 5.08
CA ASP A 54 -8.31 2.15 5.89
C ASP A 54 -7.92 1.98 7.35
N MET A 55 -8.20 0.81 7.93
CA MET A 55 -7.81 0.48 9.29
C MET A 55 -6.29 0.45 9.46
N THR A 56 -5.55 -0.06 8.47
CA THR A 56 -4.09 -0.04 8.48
C THR A 56 -3.58 1.39 8.55
N CYS A 57 -4.11 2.27 7.69
CA CYS A 57 -3.72 3.68 7.68
C CYS A 57 -4.09 4.39 8.99
N GLN A 58 -5.27 4.10 9.56
CA GLN A 58 -5.67 4.66 10.85
C GLN A 58 -4.76 4.21 11.99
N LYS A 59 -4.43 2.91 12.05
CA LYS A 59 -3.50 2.37 13.04
C LYS A 59 -2.09 2.95 12.89
N ALA A 60 -1.61 3.09 11.66
CA ALA A 60 -0.32 3.70 11.36
C ALA A 60 -0.22 5.16 11.86
N LEU A 61 -1.32 5.92 11.80
CA LEU A 61 -1.38 7.27 12.36
C LEU A 61 -1.55 7.30 13.89
N ALA A 62 -2.23 6.32 14.46
CA ALA A 62 -2.54 6.27 15.89
C ALA A 62 -1.40 5.71 16.75
N GLU A 63 -0.30 5.27 16.14
CA GLU A 63 0.86 4.73 16.85
C GLU A 63 1.52 5.83 17.71
N GLU A 64 1.39 5.70 19.04
CA GLU A 64 1.91 6.68 19.98
C GLU A 64 3.43 6.81 19.87
N GLY A 65 3.91 8.05 19.69
CA GLY A 65 5.34 8.36 19.62
C GLY A 65 6.01 8.12 18.27
N LYS A 66 5.29 7.58 17.27
CA LYS A 66 5.82 7.42 15.91
C LYS A 66 4.70 7.39 14.88
N GLU A 67 4.20 8.57 14.50
CA GLU A 67 3.26 8.69 13.39
C GLU A 67 3.88 8.09 12.11
N ILE A 68 3.27 7.03 11.59
CA ILE A 68 3.69 6.42 10.33
C ILE A 68 2.82 7.00 9.21
N LEU A 69 3.45 7.81 8.37
CA LEU A 69 2.76 8.57 7.30
C LEU A 69 2.44 7.74 6.06
N TYR A 70 3.00 6.53 5.96
CA TYR A 70 2.85 5.70 4.79
C TYR A 70 2.46 4.26 5.14
N ALA A 71 1.66 3.65 4.27
CA ALA A 71 1.32 2.25 4.34
C ALA A 71 1.65 1.56 3.01
N TRP A 72 2.02 0.29 3.09
CA TRP A 72 2.27 -0.57 1.94
C TRP A 72 1.33 -1.79 1.98
N VAL A 73 0.74 -2.08 0.82
CA VAL A 73 -0.19 -3.19 0.59
C VAL A 73 0.19 -3.84 -0.73
N ASP A 74 0.66 -5.08 -0.71
CA ASP A 74 1.18 -5.80 -1.87
C ASP A 74 0.18 -5.90 -3.04
N THR A 75 -1.12 -5.98 -2.75
CA THR A 75 -2.16 -6.16 -3.76
C THR A 75 -2.47 -4.89 -4.56
N CYS A 76 -2.28 -3.70 -3.98
CA CYS A 76 -2.60 -2.43 -4.64
C CYS A 76 -1.45 -1.43 -4.76
N CYS A 77 -0.38 -1.57 -3.97
CA CYS A 77 0.84 -0.78 -4.13
C CYS A 77 1.73 -1.28 -5.27
N ILE A 78 1.48 -2.48 -5.80
CA ILE A 78 2.17 -3.01 -6.98
C ILE A 78 1.14 -3.20 -8.10
N ASP A 79 1.42 -2.65 -9.28
CA ASP A 79 0.73 -3.07 -10.50
C ASP A 79 1.23 -4.46 -10.92
N GLN A 80 0.52 -5.48 -10.47
CA GLN A 80 0.85 -6.88 -10.78
C GLN A 80 0.70 -7.22 -12.27
N SER A 81 0.05 -6.36 -13.08
CA SER A 81 -0.01 -6.54 -14.54
C SER A 81 1.31 -6.16 -15.23
N SER A 82 2.15 -5.37 -14.57
CA SER A 82 3.47 -4.97 -15.04
C SER A 82 4.54 -5.87 -14.43
N SER A 83 5.08 -6.79 -15.22
CA SER A 83 6.17 -7.69 -14.78
C SER A 83 7.44 -6.93 -14.39
N ALA A 84 7.70 -5.78 -15.04
CA ALA A 84 8.79 -4.88 -14.69
C ALA A 84 8.58 -4.29 -13.28
N GLU A 85 7.39 -3.77 -13.01
CA GLU A 85 7.07 -3.16 -11.70
C GLU A 85 7.09 -4.20 -10.58
N LEU A 86 6.55 -5.39 -10.81
CA LEU A 86 6.60 -6.49 -9.84
C LEU A 86 8.06 -6.83 -9.48
N THR A 87 8.93 -6.92 -10.49
CA THR A 87 10.35 -7.21 -10.28
C THR A 87 11.05 -6.09 -9.51
N GLU A 88 10.78 -4.84 -9.86
CA GLU A 88 11.35 -3.67 -9.17
C GLU A 88 10.87 -3.55 -7.73
N ALA A 89 9.59 -3.82 -7.46
CA ALA A 89 9.02 -3.79 -6.12
C ALA A 89 9.65 -4.87 -5.23
N ILE A 90 9.77 -6.10 -5.73
CA ILE A 90 10.46 -7.20 -5.01
C ILE A 90 11.91 -6.81 -4.72
N ASN A 91 12.64 -6.33 -5.73
CA ASN A 91 14.03 -5.92 -5.55
C ASN A 91 14.19 -4.75 -4.56
N SER A 92 13.19 -3.87 -4.46
CA SER A 92 13.19 -2.75 -3.51
C SER A 92 12.90 -3.18 -2.07
N MET A 93 12.35 -4.37 -1.84
CA MET A 93 12.09 -4.90 -0.49
C MET A 93 13.32 -5.57 0.17
N PHE A 94 14.21 -6.16 -0.63
CA PHE A 94 15.37 -6.92 -0.15
C PHE A 94 16.66 -6.11 -0.05
N ARG A 95 16.66 -4.92 -0.64
CA ARG A 95 17.81 -4.04 -0.76
C ARG A 95 17.76 -3.00 0.32
#